data_AF-A0AAJ1HNE4-F1
#
_entry.id   AF-A0AAJ1HNE4-F1
#
_cell.length_a   1.000
_cell.length_b   1.000
_cell.length_c   1.000
_cell.angle_alpha   90.00
_cell.angle_beta   90.00
_cell.angle_gamma   90.00
#
_symmetry.space_group_name_H-M   'P 1'
#
loop_
_entity.id
_entity.type
_entity.pdbx_description
1 polymer ?
#
loop_
_entity_poly.entity_id
_entity_poly.type
_entity_poly.pdbx_seq_one_letter_code
_entity_poly.pdbx_strand_id
1 'polypeptide(L)'
;MNDTIVVYEFDTKDRTHHYLDAVQVSADAKLQDNQTTVAPNGSQFFNGKEWVDELVSAYHYDDNGYFDYFSSVPEGSDLETNETLVVPYDANGAGMYKPKFDTAQNKWVETLTKEEIEELNKPAPAKPTAEQQMISLLGQQVAKTNAENVQIKQDNTQLKQMVSALGQTVAQLKAQSTN
;
A
#
# COMPACT_ATOMS: atom_id res chain seq x y z
N MET A 1 46.50 -31.64 26.69
CA MET A 1 45.11 -31.46 26.23
C MET A 1 44.97 -30.01 25.86
N ASN A 2 44.35 -29.68 24.74
CA ASN A 2 43.99 -28.29 24.49
C ASN A 2 42.79 -28.00 25.39
N ASP A 3 42.92 -27.03 26.28
CA ASP A 3 41.82 -26.63 27.15
C ASP A 3 40.69 -26.07 26.29
N THR A 4 39.47 -26.58 26.50
CA THR A 4 38.29 -26.13 25.78
C THR A 4 37.28 -25.50 26.74
N ILE A 5 36.50 -24.58 26.20
CA ILE A 5 35.34 -23.97 26.87
C ILE A 5 34.09 -24.23 26.03
N VAL A 6 32.93 -24.22 26.68
CA VAL A 6 31.63 -24.24 25.99
C VAL A 6 31.23 -22.79 25.71
N VAL A 7 30.81 -22.54 24.47
CA VAL A 7 30.22 -21.27 24.03
C VAL A 7 28.88 -21.56 23.38
N TYR A 8 28.01 -20.56 23.40
CA TYR A 8 26.63 -20.66 22.93
C TYR A 8 26.46 -19.74 21.73
N GLU A 9 25.92 -20.29 20.65
CA GLU A 9 25.73 -19.60 19.39
C GLU A 9 24.30 -19.07 19.26
N PHE A 10 24.15 -17.89 18.68
CA PHE A 10 22.85 -17.27 18.38
C PHE A 10 22.78 -16.79 16.92
N ASP A 11 21.56 -16.66 16.39
CA ASP A 11 21.35 -16.18 15.01
C ASP A 11 21.54 -14.67 14.91
N THR A 12 22.43 -14.21 14.04
CA THR A 12 22.66 -12.78 13.79
C THR A 12 21.99 -12.28 12.52
N LYS A 13 21.19 -13.10 11.84
CA LYS A 13 20.46 -12.70 10.62
C LYS A 13 19.28 -11.79 10.91
N ASP A 14 18.68 -11.95 12.08
CA ASP A 14 17.68 -11.04 12.62
C ASP A 14 18.10 -10.56 14.00
N ARG A 15 17.42 -9.52 14.47
CA ARG A 15 17.74 -8.88 15.76
C ARG A 15 17.17 -9.62 16.97
N THR A 16 16.53 -10.79 16.76
CA THR A 16 16.01 -11.61 17.87
C THR A 16 17.11 -12.43 18.53
N HIS A 17 18.23 -12.67 17.84
CA HIS A 17 19.36 -13.42 18.41
C HIS A 17 18.95 -14.76 19.01
N HIS A 18 18.15 -15.52 18.25
CA HIS A 18 17.65 -16.81 18.70
C HIS A 18 18.78 -17.81 18.92
N TYR A 19 18.68 -18.60 19.99
CA TYR A 19 19.63 -19.66 20.31
C TYR A 19 19.76 -20.68 19.17
N LEU A 20 20.99 -21.07 18.85
CA LEU A 20 21.30 -22.06 17.81
C LEU A 20 21.85 -23.35 18.42
N ASP A 21 23.02 -23.29 19.04
CA ASP A 21 23.71 -24.48 19.55
C ASP A 21 24.74 -24.16 20.64
N ALA A 22 25.25 -25.19 21.31
CA ALA A 22 26.35 -25.12 22.26
C ALA A 22 27.55 -25.89 21.69
N VAL A 23 28.68 -25.19 21.50
CA VAL A 23 29.87 -25.76 20.86
C VAL A 23 31.09 -25.66 21.77
N GLN A 24 32.02 -26.60 21.63
CA GLN A 24 33.32 -26.53 22.32
C GLN A 24 34.35 -25.83 21.46
N VAL A 25 34.99 -24.81 22.01
CA VAL A 25 36.09 -24.07 21.37
C VAL A 25 37.32 -24.06 22.26
N SER A 26 38.49 -23.76 21.70
CA SER A 26 39.72 -23.59 22.49
C SER A 26 39.55 -22.45 23.50
N ALA A 27 40.03 -22.61 24.73
CA ALA A 27 39.92 -21.58 25.78
C ALA A 27 40.60 -20.25 25.38
N ASP A 28 41.66 -20.33 24.58
CA ASP A 28 42.38 -19.17 24.05
C ASP A 28 41.79 -18.57 22.77
N ALA A 29 40.68 -19.13 22.25
CA ALA A 29 40.06 -18.63 21.02
C ALA A 29 39.33 -17.31 21.26
N LYS A 30 39.46 -16.36 20.33
CA LYS A 30 38.59 -15.18 20.29
C LYS A 30 37.19 -15.62 19.86
N LEU A 31 36.18 -15.22 20.62
CA LEU A 31 34.78 -15.48 20.28
C LEU A 31 34.39 -14.77 18.99
N GLN A 32 33.54 -15.44 18.20
CA GLN A 32 32.87 -14.84 17.05
C GLN A 32 31.73 -13.93 17.51
N ASP A 33 31.27 -13.04 16.63
CA ASP A 33 30.23 -12.05 16.96
C ASP A 33 28.89 -12.71 17.32
N ASN A 34 28.67 -13.95 16.90
CA ASN A 34 27.48 -14.75 17.19
C ASN A 34 27.67 -15.73 18.37
N GLN A 35 28.71 -15.54 19.20
CA GLN A 35 29.06 -16.44 20.30
C GLN A 35 29.08 -15.72 21.65
N THR A 36 28.62 -16.41 22.69
CA THR A 36 28.70 -15.95 24.08
C THR A 36 29.10 -17.09 25.01
N THR A 37 29.78 -16.78 26.12
CA THR A 37 30.06 -17.75 27.21
C THR A 37 28.91 -17.81 28.22
N VAL A 38 27.90 -16.97 28.08
CA VAL A 38 26.73 -16.95 28.96
C VAL A 38 25.81 -18.11 28.59
N ALA A 39 25.49 -18.98 29.55
CA ALA A 39 24.64 -20.14 29.29
C ALA A 39 23.16 -19.75 29.17
N PRO A 40 22.42 -20.29 28.17
CA PRO A 40 20.98 -20.12 28.09
C PRO A 40 20.34 -20.87 29.26
N ASN A 41 19.72 -20.12 30.17
CA ASN A 41 19.00 -20.67 31.34
C ASN A 41 17.61 -21.19 30.97
N GLY A 42 17.52 -21.94 29.85
CA GLY A 42 16.26 -22.29 29.19
C GLY A 42 15.70 -21.21 28.25
N SER A 43 16.22 -19.99 28.36
CA SER A 43 15.79 -18.85 27.55
C SER A 43 16.31 -18.87 26.12
N GLN A 44 15.55 -18.25 25.20
CA GLN A 44 15.71 -18.46 23.77
C GLN A 44 16.41 -17.35 23.00
N PHE A 45 16.50 -16.14 23.56
CA PHE A 45 16.96 -14.96 22.83
C PHE A 45 18.11 -14.28 23.55
N PHE A 46 19.19 -13.93 22.87
CA PHE A 46 20.33 -13.26 23.50
C PHE A 46 20.27 -11.74 23.30
N ASN A 47 20.10 -10.97 24.38
CA ASN A 47 19.99 -9.51 24.29
C ASN A 47 21.35 -8.77 24.19
N GLY A 48 22.44 -9.52 24.01
CA GLY A 48 23.82 -9.01 24.03
C GLY A 48 24.51 -9.12 25.39
N LYS A 49 23.75 -9.37 26.47
CA LYS A 49 24.26 -9.48 27.85
C LYS A 49 23.84 -10.79 28.51
N GLU A 50 22.59 -11.18 28.35
CA GLU A 50 22.00 -12.38 28.93
C GLU A 50 20.94 -13.00 27.99
N TRP A 51 20.51 -14.21 28.32
CA TRP A 51 19.44 -14.88 27.61
C TRP A 51 18.09 -14.52 28.23
N VAL A 52 17.12 -14.17 27.41
CA VAL A 52 15.76 -13.78 27.79
C VAL A 52 14.72 -14.55 26.97
N ASP A 53 13.51 -14.63 27.49
CA ASP A 53 12.38 -15.33 26.85
C ASP A 53 11.43 -14.37 26.12
N GLU A 54 11.50 -13.07 26.44
CA GLU A 54 10.59 -12.07 25.92
C GLU A 54 11.22 -11.26 24.78
N LEU A 55 10.41 -11.02 23.74
CA LEU A 55 10.71 -10.06 22.69
C LEU A 55 9.83 -8.82 22.90
N VAL A 56 10.42 -7.65 22.68
CA VAL A 56 9.74 -6.35 22.71
C VAL A 56 9.81 -5.68 21.34
N SER A 57 8.87 -4.79 21.06
CA SER A 57 8.88 -3.99 19.83
C SER A 57 9.78 -2.78 20.00
N ALA A 58 10.85 -2.70 19.22
CA ALA A 58 11.57 -1.46 18.99
C ALA A 58 10.91 -0.72 17.82
N TYR A 59 10.41 0.48 18.09
CA TYR A 59 9.76 1.36 17.11
C TYR A 59 10.79 2.32 16.52
N HIS A 60 10.99 2.24 15.21
CA HIS A 60 11.91 3.08 14.46
C HIS A 60 11.21 4.35 13.95
N TYR A 61 11.92 5.47 13.99
CA TYR A 61 11.53 6.70 13.32
C TYR A 61 12.60 7.16 12.32
N ASP A 62 12.17 7.80 11.23
CA ASP A 62 13.07 8.33 10.22
C ASP A 62 13.87 9.55 10.73
N ASP A 63 14.78 10.07 9.90
CA ASP A 63 15.57 11.26 10.24
C ASP A 63 14.73 12.52 10.49
N ASN A 64 13.46 12.53 10.06
CA ASN A 64 12.51 13.60 10.31
C ASN A 64 11.65 13.36 11.56
N GLY A 65 11.88 12.24 12.27
CA GLY A 65 11.18 11.81 13.46
C GLY A 65 9.86 11.08 13.21
N TYR A 66 9.47 10.81 11.97
CA TYR A 66 8.21 10.10 11.68
C TYR A 66 8.37 8.60 11.87
N PHE A 67 7.33 7.96 12.42
CA PHE A 67 7.29 6.50 12.51
C PHE A 67 7.48 5.87 11.12
N ASP A 68 8.36 4.87 11.06
CA ASP A 68 8.73 4.18 9.82
C ASP A 68 8.32 2.71 9.89
N TYR A 69 8.90 1.95 10.82
CA TYR A 69 8.58 0.54 11.07
C TYR A 69 8.85 0.15 12.53
N PHE A 70 8.52 -1.09 12.89
CA PHE A 70 8.95 -1.68 14.15
C PHE A 70 9.64 -3.03 13.89
N SER A 71 10.52 -3.43 14.80
CA SER A 71 11.15 -4.75 14.79
C SER A 71 11.10 -5.39 16.17
N SER A 72 11.10 -6.72 16.21
CA SER A 72 11.18 -7.46 17.48
C SER A 72 12.63 -7.60 17.90
N VAL A 73 12.92 -7.24 19.15
CA VAL A 73 14.24 -7.38 19.77
C VAL A 73 14.10 -8.05 21.14
N PRO A 74 15.12 -8.78 21.63
CA PRO A 74 15.11 -9.34 22.98
C PRO A 74 14.94 -8.25 24.02
N GLU A 75 14.17 -8.53 25.06
CA GLU A 75 14.01 -7.60 26.17
C GLU A 75 15.38 -7.21 26.75
N GLY A 76 15.58 -5.91 26.99
CA GLY A 76 16.84 -5.36 27.50
C GLY A 76 17.95 -5.17 26.46
N SER A 77 17.66 -5.42 25.16
CA SER A 77 18.58 -5.09 24.07
C SER A 77 18.85 -3.59 24.01
N ASP A 78 20.07 -3.22 23.64
CA ASP A 78 20.40 -1.83 23.38
C ASP A 78 19.68 -1.36 22.10
N LEU A 79 19.06 -0.18 22.16
CA LEU A 79 18.34 0.41 21.04
C LEU A 79 19.30 1.13 20.09
N GLU A 80 18.94 1.15 18.81
CA GLU A 80 19.63 2.00 17.83
C GLU A 80 19.25 3.48 18.02
N THR A 81 20.02 4.39 17.40
CA THR A 81 19.89 5.86 17.61
C THR A 81 18.48 6.39 17.37
N ASN A 82 17.75 5.80 16.40
CA ASN A 82 16.42 6.25 15.99
C ASN A 82 15.31 5.28 16.42
N GLU A 83 15.49 4.64 17.57
CA GLU A 83 14.53 3.68 18.11
C GLU A 83 13.98 4.09 19.47
N THR A 84 12.79 3.58 19.78
CA THR A 84 12.15 3.73 21.08
C THR A 84 11.32 2.50 21.42
N LEU A 85 11.16 2.20 22.70
CA LEU A 85 10.18 1.21 23.19
C LEU A 85 8.81 1.85 23.47
N VAL A 86 8.68 3.17 23.30
CA VAL A 86 7.42 3.87 23.49
C VAL A 86 6.49 3.51 22.34
N VAL A 87 5.33 2.95 22.67
CA VAL A 87 4.32 2.54 21.68
C VAL A 87 3.62 3.79 21.11
N PRO A 88 3.39 3.88 19.77
CA PRO A 88 2.75 5.03 19.12
C PRO A 88 1.23 5.05 19.31
N TYR A 89 0.79 5.08 20.57
CA TYR A 89 -0.62 5.16 20.95
C TYR A 89 -0.99 6.56 21.44
N ASP A 90 -2.19 6.99 21.08
CA ASP A 90 -2.83 8.18 21.61
C ASP A 90 -3.20 8.03 23.10
N ALA A 91 -3.69 9.11 23.71
CA ALA A 91 -4.07 9.11 25.12
C ALA A 91 -5.22 8.13 25.47
N ASN A 92 -5.94 7.62 24.46
CA ASN A 92 -7.02 6.65 24.62
C ASN A 92 -6.55 5.21 24.36
N GLY A 93 -5.27 5.00 24.02
CA GLY A 93 -4.70 3.69 23.69
C GLY A 93 -4.92 3.25 22.24
N ALA A 94 -5.36 4.15 21.35
CA ALA A 94 -5.53 3.88 19.93
C ALA A 94 -4.23 4.18 19.15
N GLY A 95 -3.98 3.47 18.05
CA GLY A 95 -2.86 3.76 17.15
C GLY A 95 -2.95 5.16 16.54
N MET A 96 -1.85 5.91 16.59
CA MET A 96 -1.77 7.26 16.02
C MET A 96 -1.60 7.24 14.49
N TYR A 97 -2.11 8.28 13.82
CA TYR A 97 -1.91 8.46 12.38
C TYR A 97 -0.67 9.32 12.07
N LYS A 98 0.29 8.75 11.33
CA LYS A 98 1.59 9.36 11.01
C LYS A 98 2.22 10.05 12.24
N PRO A 99 2.46 9.31 13.33
CA PRO A 99 3.01 9.90 14.53
C PRO A 99 4.46 10.34 14.27
N LYS A 100 4.84 11.45 14.91
CA LYS A 100 6.20 11.95 14.96
C LYS A 100 6.74 11.85 16.38
N PHE A 101 7.92 11.27 16.54
CA PHE A 101 8.56 11.11 17.83
C PHE A 101 9.20 12.43 18.27
N ASP A 102 8.81 12.89 19.45
CA ASP A 102 9.43 14.01 20.16
C ASP A 102 10.48 13.42 21.12
N THR A 103 11.75 13.46 20.69
CA THR A 103 12.89 12.93 21.47
C THR A 103 13.12 13.68 22.77
N ALA A 104 12.77 14.97 22.84
CA ALA A 104 12.91 15.77 24.05
C ALA A 104 11.88 15.36 25.11
N GLN A 105 10.71 14.90 24.68
CA GLN A 105 9.62 14.47 25.56
C GLN A 105 9.50 12.94 25.66
N ASN A 106 10.32 12.20 24.92
CA ASN A 106 10.27 10.74 24.80
C ASN A 106 8.85 10.22 24.53
N LYS A 107 8.15 10.82 23.56
CA LYS A 107 6.76 10.46 23.25
C LYS A 107 6.41 10.65 21.78
N TRP A 108 5.40 9.93 21.31
CA TRP A 108 4.80 10.16 19.99
C TRP A 108 3.80 11.31 20.03
N VAL A 109 3.77 12.10 18.96
CA VAL A 109 2.82 13.18 18.72
C VAL A 109 2.12 12.92 17.39
N GLU A 110 0.78 12.84 17.42
CA GLU A 110 -0.02 12.75 16.19
C GLU A 110 0.11 14.04 15.38
N THR A 111 0.40 13.90 14.09
CA THR A 111 0.69 15.07 13.23
C THR A 111 -0.42 15.38 12.24
N LEU A 112 -1.32 14.43 11.98
CA LEU A 112 -2.46 14.66 11.10
C LEU A 112 -3.64 15.25 11.87
N THR A 113 -4.32 16.18 11.22
CA THR A 113 -5.63 16.67 11.67
C THR A 113 -6.70 15.62 11.48
N LYS A 114 -7.84 15.78 12.16
CA LYS A 114 -8.99 14.89 11.99
C LYS A 114 -9.48 14.87 10.54
N GLU A 115 -9.49 16.03 9.89
CA GLU A 115 -9.90 16.19 8.50
C GLU A 115 -8.97 15.42 7.53
N GLU A 116 -7.66 15.45 7.78
CA GLU A 116 -6.68 14.68 6.99
C GLU A 116 -6.80 13.17 7.21
N ILE A 117 -7.06 12.75 8.46
CA ILE A 117 -7.33 11.34 8.79
C ILE A 117 -8.61 10.86 8.11
N GLU A 118 -9.68 11.66 8.15
CA GLU A 118 -10.93 11.38 7.46
C GLU A 118 -10.72 11.26 5.95
N GLU A 119 -9.93 12.16 5.34
CA GLU A 119 -9.62 12.10 3.91
C GLU A 119 -8.83 10.83 3.54
N LEU A 120 -7.85 10.42 4.35
CA LEU A 120 -7.10 9.17 4.13
C LEU A 120 -7.98 7.93 4.27
N ASN A 121 -8.99 7.98 5.14
CA ASN A 121 -9.92 6.88 5.36
C ASN A 121 -11.11 6.89 4.38
N LYS A 122 -11.23 7.90 3.50
CA LYS A 122 -12.28 7.89 2.48
C LYS A 122 -12.07 6.72 1.52
N PRO A 123 -13.10 5.91 1.27
CA PRO A 123 -13.04 4.88 0.24
C PRO A 123 -12.70 5.55 -1.09
N ALA A 124 -11.73 4.99 -1.82
CA ALA A 124 -11.48 5.43 -3.18
C ALA A 124 -12.80 5.37 -3.98
N PRO A 125 -13.08 6.37 -4.85
CA PRO A 125 -14.28 6.34 -5.66
C PRO A 125 -14.31 5.04 -6.46
N ALA A 126 -15.45 4.34 -6.41
CA ALA A 126 -15.61 3.08 -7.09
C ALA A 126 -15.33 3.27 -8.59
N LYS A 127 -14.41 2.47 -9.14
CA LYS A 127 -14.21 2.43 -10.59
C LYS A 127 -15.52 1.94 -11.22
N PRO A 128 -15.95 2.53 -12.35
CA PRO A 128 -17.14 2.06 -13.05
C PRO A 128 -17.02 0.57 -13.34
N THR A 129 -18.09 -0.19 -13.08
CA THR A 129 -18.10 -1.62 -13.42
C THR A 129 -18.06 -1.81 -14.94
N ALA A 130 -17.65 -3.00 -15.39
CA ALA A 130 -17.70 -3.34 -16.81
C ALA A 130 -19.10 -3.15 -17.41
N GLU A 131 -20.15 -3.46 -16.63
CA GLU A 131 -21.55 -3.23 -17.02
C GLU A 131 -21.86 -1.75 -17.19
N GLN A 132 -21.43 -0.88 -16.26
CA GLN A 132 -21.64 0.56 -16.36
C GLN A 132 -20.91 1.17 -17.57
N GLN A 133 -19.69 0.69 -17.85
CA GLN A 133 -18.95 1.09 -19.06
C GLN A 133 -19.69 0.65 -20.32
N MET A 134 -20.19 -0.58 -20.36
CA MET A 134 -20.94 -1.12 -21.49
C MET A 134 -22.26 -0.37 -21.71
N ILE A 135 -22.99 -0.04 -20.65
CA ILE A 135 -24.21 0.79 -20.73
C ILE A 135 -23.88 2.18 -21.30
N SER A 136 -22.79 2.80 -20.89
CA SER A 136 -22.36 4.09 -21.43
C SER A 136 -22.05 4.02 -22.92
N LEU A 137 -21.31 2.99 -23.36
CA LEU A 137 -20.98 2.77 -24.77
C LEU A 137 -22.24 2.54 -25.61
N LEU A 138 -23.16 1.70 -25.12
CA LEU A 138 -24.44 1.46 -25.77
C LEU A 138 -25.26 2.76 -25.88
N GLY A 139 -25.28 3.58 -24.82
CA GLY A 139 -25.95 4.88 -24.83
C GLY A 139 -25.39 5.83 -25.90
N GLN A 140 -24.06 5.91 -26.04
CA GLN A 140 -23.41 6.69 -27.08
C GLN A 140 -23.74 6.18 -28.48
N GLN A 141 -23.76 4.85 -28.66
CA GLN A 141 -24.09 4.24 -29.94
C GLN A 141 -25.55 4.48 -30.34
N VAL A 142 -26.49 4.37 -29.38
CA VAL A 142 -27.90 4.72 -29.60
C VAL A 142 -28.06 6.19 -29.99
N ALA A 143 -27.37 7.10 -29.30
CA ALA A 143 -27.42 8.52 -29.63
C ALA A 143 -26.91 8.79 -31.05
N LYS A 144 -25.80 8.16 -31.45
CA LYS A 144 -25.25 8.25 -32.80
C LYS A 144 -26.22 7.72 -33.85
N THR A 145 -26.74 6.51 -33.66
CA THR A 145 -27.71 5.90 -34.60
C THR A 145 -29.00 6.71 -34.70
N ASN A 146 -29.47 7.32 -33.60
CA ASN A 146 -30.62 8.21 -33.64
C ASN A 146 -30.34 9.48 -34.47
N ALA A 147 -29.16 10.08 -34.33
CA ALA A 147 -28.76 11.23 -35.14
C ALA A 147 -28.69 10.87 -36.64
N GLU A 148 -28.08 9.73 -36.98
CA GLU A 148 -28.01 9.22 -38.36
C GLU A 148 -29.41 8.97 -38.95
N ASN A 149 -30.32 8.38 -38.17
CA ASN A 149 -31.70 8.15 -38.60
C ASN A 149 -32.48 9.44 -38.83
N VAL A 150 -32.27 10.47 -38.02
CA VAL A 150 -32.86 11.80 -38.24
C VAL A 150 -32.37 12.38 -39.56
N GLN A 151 -31.07 12.28 -39.84
CA GLN A 151 -30.49 12.75 -41.10
C GLN A 151 -31.08 12.01 -42.31
N ILE A 152 -31.13 10.67 -42.27
CA ILE A 152 -31.71 9.85 -43.35
C ILE A 152 -33.18 10.22 -43.62
N LYS A 153 -33.96 10.52 -42.58
CA LYS A 153 -35.36 10.97 -42.74
C LYS A 153 -35.46 12.33 -43.43
N GLN A 154 -34.55 13.25 -43.13
CA GLN A 154 -34.48 14.54 -43.81
C GLN A 154 -34.10 14.37 -45.27
N ASP A 155 -33.06 13.59 -45.56
CA ASP A 155 -32.59 13.33 -46.93
C ASP A 155 -33.69 12.65 -47.77
N ASN A 156 -34.40 11.67 -47.20
CA ASN A 156 -35.54 11.03 -47.86
C ASN A 156 -36.69 11.99 -48.16
N THR A 157 -36.93 12.96 -47.29
CA THR A 157 -37.95 14.00 -47.52
C THR A 157 -37.55 14.89 -48.70
N GLN A 158 -36.28 15.31 -48.75
CA GLN A 158 -35.74 16.11 -49.85
C GLN A 158 -35.78 15.34 -51.18
N LEU A 159 -35.36 14.07 -51.19
CA LEU A 159 -35.43 13.22 -52.38
C LEU A 159 -36.85 13.10 -52.92
N LYS A 160 -37.85 12.88 -52.05
CA LYS A 160 -39.27 12.83 -52.47
C LYS A 160 -39.72 14.13 -53.12
N GLN A 161 -39.34 15.29 -52.56
CA GLN A 161 -39.66 16.60 -53.15
C GLN A 161 -39.05 16.77 -54.54
N MET A 162 -37.77 16.41 -54.71
CA MET A 162 -37.11 16.47 -56.03
C MET A 162 -37.77 15.55 -57.05
N VAL A 163 -38.10 14.32 -56.67
CA VAL A 163 -38.80 13.37 -57.56
C VAL A 163 -40.17 13.90 -57.97
N SER A 164 -40.94 14.48 -57.04
CA SER A 164 -42.22 15.10 -57.38
C SER A 164 -42.07 16.28 -58.35
N ALA A 165 -41.09 17.15 -58.13
CA ALA A 165 -40.82 18.28 -59.02
C ALA A 165 -40.43 17.80 -60.44
N LEU A 166 -39.53 16.82 -60.54
CA LEU A 166 -39.17 16.18 -61.81
C LEU A 166 -40.39 15.58 -62.52
N GLY A 167 -41.25 14.88 -61.78
CA GLY A 167 -42.49 14.32 -62.31
C GLY A 167 -43.42 15.39 -62.92
N GLN A 168 -43.55 16.55 -62.24
CA GLN A 168 -44.31 17.68 -62.76
C GLN A 168 -43.68 18.28 -64.02
N THR A 169 -42.36 18.47 -64.05
CA THR A 169 -41.64 18.96 -65.23
C THR A 169 -41.81 18.04 -66.44
N VAL A 170 -41.71 16.72 -66.24
CA VAL A 170 -41.93 15.73 -67.31
C VAL A 170 -43.37 15.78 -67.83
N ALA A 171 -44.36 15.92 -66.94
CA ALA A 171 -45.76 16.04 -67.34
C ALA A 171 -46.02 17.32 -68.16
N GLN A 172 -45.43 18.45 -67.76
CA GLN A 172 -45.51 19.70 -68.51
C GLN A 172 -44.89 19.60 -69.91
N LEU A 173 -43.70 19.00 -70.02
CA LEU A 173 -43.03 18.79 -71.31
C LEU A 173 -43.87 17.91 -72.25
N LYS A 174 -44.47 16.83 -71.71
CA LYS A 174 -45.38 15.98 -72.49
C LYS A 174 -46.60 16.75 -73.00
N ALA A 175 -47.24 17.54 -72.14
CA ALA A 175 -48.40 18.34 -72.53
C ALA A 175 -48.07 19.39 -73.63
N GLN A 176 -46.86 19.97 -73.60
CA GLN A 176 -46.38 20.89 -74.62
C GLN A 176 -46.09 20.19 -75.97
N SER A 177 -45.68 18.93 -75.96
CA SER A 177 -45.36 18.16 -77.18
C SER A 177 -46.57 17.61 -77.95
N THR A 178 -47.78 17.71 -77.39
CA THR A 178 -49.05 17.22 -77.97
C THR A 178 -49.95 18.32 -78.54
N ASN A 179 -49.51 19.59 -78.52
CA ASN A 179 -50.13 20.71 -79.22
C ASN A 179 -49.27 21.12 -80.42
#